data_AF-A0A6P7GJK5-F1
#
_entry.id   AF-A0A6P7GJK5-F1
#
_cell.length_a   1.000
_cell.length_b   1.000
_cell.length_c   1.000
_cell.angle_alpha   90.00
_cell.angle_beta   90.00
_cell.angle_gamma   90.00
#
_symmetry.space_group_name_H-M   'P 1'
#
loop_
_entity.id
_entity.type
_entity.pdbx_description
1 polymer ?
#
loop_
_entity_poly.entity_id
_entity_poly.type
_entity_poly.pdbx_seq_one_letter_code
_entity_poly.pdbx_strand_id
1 'polypeptide(L)'
;MPSCAYPLCDYNAGNKKKFSSKVTLHGFPKDVKRREAWIQFVNKENWEPRKGSKLCTRHFEERHVDRTSLAHPIRLRENAIPTIGESQVTIIININKLYK
;
A
#
# COMPACT_ATOMS: atom_id res chain seq x y z
N MET A 1 12.60 10.69 -4.97
CA MET A 1 12.09 9.39 -5.46
C MET A 1 10.72 9.18 -4.81
N PRO A 2 9.65 8.83 -5.55
CA PRO A 2 8.40 8.47 -4.90
C PRO A 2 8.60 7.22 -4.03
N SER A 3 8.01 7.18 -2.84
CA SER A 3 8.05 6.03 -1.93
C SER A 3 6.65 5.67 -1.44
N CYS A 4 6.45 4.41 -1.07
CA CYS A 4 5.24 3.93 -0.42
C CYS A 4 5.33 4.18 1.09
N ALA A 5 4.25 4.66 1.71
CA ALA A 5 4.17 4.98 3.13
C ALA A 5 4.10 3.74 4.02
N TYR A 6 3.68 2.59 3.49
CA TYR A 6 3.60 1.36 4.26
C TYR A 6 5.01 0.87 4.63
N PRO A 7 5.34 0.72 5.93
CA PRO A 7 6.62 0.19 6.35
C PRO A 7 6.74 -1.24 5.82
N LEU A 8 7.89 -1.58 5.24
CA LEU A 8 8.15 -2.90 4.61
C LEU A 8 7.50 -3.12 3.23
N CYS A 9 6.95 -2.08 2.59
CA CYS A 9 6.55 -2.22 1.19
C CYS A 9 7.77 -2.50 0.30
N ASP A 10 7.74 -3.60 -0.45
CA ASP A 10 8.79 -3.97 -1.41
C ASP A 10 9.05 -2.88 -2.46
N TYR A 11 8.06 -2.04 -2.78
CA TYR A 11 8.21 -0.83 -3.62
C TYR A 11 9.36 0.06 -3.18
N ASN A 12 9.63 0.12 -1.88
CA ASN A 12 10.70 0.92 -1.29
C ASN A 12 12.10 0.28 -1.45
N ALA A 13 12.19 -1.02 -1.73
CA ALA A 13 13.46 -1.77 -1.82
C ALA A 13 14.25 -1.53 -3.13
N GLY A 14 13.81 -0.61 -3.99
CA GLY A 14 14.58 -0.17 -5.17
C GLY A 14 14.73 -1.22 -6.29
N ASN A 15 14.12 -2.40 -6.16
CA ASN A 15 14.22 -3.50 -7.12
C ASN A 15 13.34 -3.26 -8.38
N LYS A 16 13.70 -2.26 -9.19
CA LYS A 16 12.95 -1.79 -10.38
C LYS A 16 12.60 -2.90 -11.37
N LYS A 17 13.37 -3.99 -11.45
CA LYS A 17 13.13 -5.13 -12.35
C LYS A 17 11.90 -5.99 -11.99
N LYS A 18 11.38 -5.87 -10.75
CA LYS A 18 10.19 -6.61 -10.28
C LYS A 18 8.89 -5.79 -10.38
N PHE A 19 8.99 -4.47 -10.57
CA PHE A 19 7.84 -3.58 -10.64
C PHE A 19 7.36 -3.46 -12.07
N SER A 20 6.42 -4.34 -12.44
CA SER A 20 5.65 -4.17 -13.67
C SER A 20 4.99 -2.78 -13.70
N SER A 21 4.72 -2.28 -14.91
CA SER A 21 4.04 -1.01 -15.25
C SER A 21 2.63 -0.83 -14.61
N LYS A 22 2.25 -1.73 -13.70
CA LYS A 22 0.93 -1.90 -13.09
C LYS A 22 0.84 -1.37 -11.66
N VAL A 23 1.91 -0.79 -11.12
CA VAL A 23 1.95 -0.21 -9.77
C VAL A 23 1.95 1.31 -9.86
N THR A 24 0.96 1.96 -9.26
CA THR A 24 0.89 3.43 -9.14
C THR A 24 0.77 3.84 -7.67
N LEU A 25 1.17 5.07 -7.38
CA LEU A 25 1.18 5.62 -6.02
C LEU A 25 0.02 6.61 -5.84
N HIS A 26 -0.77 6.38 -4.80
CA HIS A 26 -1.96 7.16 -4.48
C HIS A 26 -1.74 7.94 -3.19
N GLY A 27 -2.00 9.25 -3.24
CA GLY A 27 -1.99 10.09 -2.05
C GLY A 27 -3.16 9.77 -1.12
N PHE A 28 -3.02 10.15 0.14
CA PHE A 28 -4.08 9.99 1.13
C PHE A 28 -5.32 10.79 0.73
N PRO A 29 -6.52 10.21 0.83
CA PRO A 29 -7.76 10.85 0.39
C PRO A 29 -8.07 12.11 1.22
N LYS A 30 -8.93 12.98 0.68
CA LYS A 30 -9.46 14.14 1.43
C LYS A 30 -10.53 13.75 2.44
N ASP A 31 -11.28 12.68 2.16
CA ASP A 31 -12.27 12.12 3.06
C ASP A 31 -11.61 11.67 4.37
N VAL A 32 -12.15 12.14 5.50
CA VAL A 32 -11.55 11.95 6.82
C VAL A 32 -11.60 10.49 7.24
N LYS A 33 -12.76 9.83 7.11
CA LYS A 33 -12.94 8.42 7.51
C LYS A 33 -12.02 7.50 6.72
N ARG A 34 -11.98 7.69 5.39
CA ARG A 34 -11.11 6.91 4.51
C ARG A 34 -9.63 7.20 4.78
N ARG A 35 -9.27 8.45 5.07
CA ARG A 35 -7.89 8.83 5.43
C ARG A 35 -7.47 8.15 6.73
N GLU A 36 -8.32 8.16 7.75
CA GLU A 36 -8.07 7.48 9.02
C GLU A 36 -7.84 5.98 8.82
N ALA A 37 -8.65 5.31 8.00
CA ALA A 37 -8.45 3.90 7.66
C ALA A 37 -7.08 3.65 7.00
N TRP A 38 -6.62 4.55 6.12
CA TRP A 38 -5.31 4.45 5.50
C TRP A 38 -4.17 4.69 6.50
N ILE A 39 -4.35 5.62 7.44
CA ILE A 39 -3.37 5.90 8.51
C ILE A 39 -3.25 4.68 9.44
N GLN A 40 -4.40 4.13 9.86
CA GLN A 40 -4.47 2.92 10.68
C GLN A 40 -3.79 1.74 9.97
N PHE A 41 -3.99 1.58 8.67
CA PHE A 41 -3.31 0.54 7.88
C PHE A 41 -1.79 0.70 7.86
N VAL A 42 -1.28 1.93 7.73
CA VAL A 42 0.17 2.20 7.80
C VAL A 42 0.72 1.90 9.19
N ASN A 43 -0.10 2.09 10.23
CA ASN A 43 0.20 1.76 11.62
C ASN A 43 1.60 2.20 12.07
N LYS A 44 1.97 3.44 11.76
CA LYS A 44 3.27 3.99 12.13
C LYS A 44 3.12 4.91 13.35
N GLU A 45 3.89 4.62 14.38
CA GLU A 45 3.87 5.39 15.63
C GLU A 45 4.30 6.84 15.39
N ASN A 46 3.58 7.79 16.01
CA ASN A 46 3.84 9.23 15.95
C ASN A 46 3.99 9.77 14.51
N TRP A 47 3.24 9.20 13.57
CA TRP A 47 3.34 9.54 12.17
C TRP A 47 2.00 9.98 11.57
N GLU A 48 2.07 11.03 10.77
CA GLU A 48 0.96 11.57 10.00
C GLU A 48 1.29 11.61 8.50
N PRO A 49 0.30 11.41 7.61
CA PRO A 49 0.52 11.48 6.18
C PRO A 49 0.77 12.91 5.73
N ARG A 50 1.95 13.15 5.14
CA ARG A 50 2.32 14.42 4.51
C ARG A 50 1.82 14.45 3.06
N LYS A 51 1.91 15.60 2.39
CA LYS A 51 1.56 15.75 0.95
C LYS A 51 2.29 14.75 0.03
N GLY A 52 3.49 14.30 0.43
CA GLY A 52 4.27 13.30 -0.28
C GLY A 52 3.98 11.84 0.10
N SER A 53 3.21 11.60 1.16
CA SER A 53 2.87 10.25 1.63
C SER A 53 1.88 9.60 0.68
N LYS A 54 2.22 8.41 0.18
CA LYS A 54 1.41 7.69 -0.80
C LYS A 54 1.40 6.20 -0.51
N LEU A 55 0.33 5.50 -0.83
CA LEU A 55 0.27 4.03 -0.85
C LEU A 55 0.28 3.52 -2.29
N CYS A 56 0.97 2.42 -2.54
CA CYS A 56 0.97 1.80 -3.85
C CYS A 56 -0.29 0.93 -4.06
N THR A 57 -0.69 0.71 -5.31
CA THR A 57 -1.88 -0.08 -5.67
C THR A 57 -1.89 -1.50 -5.08
N ARG A 58 -0.74 -2.08 -4.75
CA ARG A 58 -0.62 -3.44 -4.17
C ARG A 58 -1.27 -3.58 -2.80
N HIS A 59 -1.44 -2.48 -2.07
CA HIS A 59 -2.08 -2.51 -0.75
C HIS A 59 -3.61 -2.54 -0.84
N PHE A 60 -4.17 -2.40 -2.03
CA PHE A 60 -5.61 -2.39 -2.27
C PHE A 60 -6.03 -3.68 -2.98
N GLU A 61 -7.18 -4.22 -2.57
CA GLU A 61 -7.81 -5.32 -3.31
C GLU A 61 -8.10 -4.93 -4.75
N GLU A 62 -7.94 -5.90 -5.66
CA GLU A 62 -8.09 -5.68 -7.10
C GLU A 62 -9.47 -5.12 -7.47
N ARG A 63 -10.54 -5.49 -6.74
CA ARG A 63 -11.89 -4.91 -6.95
C ARG A 63 -11.93 -3.39 -6.78
N HIS A 64 -11.02 -2.82 -5.99
CA HIS A 64 -10.93 -1.39 -5.72
C HIS A 64 -9.97 -0.67 -6.66
N VAL A 65 -9.24 -1.40 -7.50
CA VAL A 65 -8.28 -0.88 -8.48
C VAL A 65 -8.96 -0.85 -9.85
N ASP A 66 -9.08 0.32 -10.46
CA ASP A 66 -9.67 0.46 -11.79
C ASP A 66 -8.61 0.23 -12.88
N ARG A 67 -8.44 -1.03 -13.28
CA ARG A 67 -7.60 -1.42 -14.43
C ARG A 67 -8.37 -1.55 -15.74
N THR A 68 -9.69 -1.41 -15.70
CA THR A 68 -10.55 -1.51 -16.89
C THR A 68 -10.48 -0.24 -17.72
N SER A 69 -10.26 0.91 -17.06
CA SER A 69 -9.95 2.14 -17.78
C SER A 69 -8.60 2.00 -18.52
N LEU A 70 -8.56 2.38 -19.80
CA LEU A 70 -7.31 2.57 -20.55
C LEU A 70 -6.49 3.78 -20.01
N ALA A 71 -6.91 4.36 -18.90
CA ALA A 71 -6.34 5.57 -18.32
C ALA A 71 -5.11 5.22 -17.48
N HIS A 72 -4.01 5.92 -17.74
CA HIS A 72 -2.87 6.00 -16.85
C HIS A 72 -2.78 7.40 -16.22
N PRO A 73 -2.50 7.52 -14.91
CA PRO A 73 -2.28 6.43 -13.95
C PRO A 73 -3.57 5.66 -13.60
N ILE A 74 -3.40 4.40 -13.20
CA ILE A 74 -4.47 3.56 -12.63
C ILE A 74 -5.14 4.33 -11.49
N ARG A 75 -6.47 4.24 -11.37
CA ARG A 75 -7.24 4.93 -10.34
C ARG A 75 -7.72 3.96 -9.27
N LEU A 76 -7.92 4.48 -8.06
CA LEU A 76 -8.63 3.77 -7.00
C LEU A 76 -10.08 4.19 -7.01
N ARG A 77 -10.98 3.24 -6.78
CA ARG A 77 -12.41 3.51 -6.55
C ARG A 77 -12.60 4.33 -5.27
N GLU A 78 -13.75 4.97 -5.15
CA GLU A 78 -14.09 5.88 -4.05
C GLU A 78 -14.04 5.21 -2.67
N ASN A 79 -14.38 3.93 -2.61
CA ASN A 79 -14.40 3.15 -1.36
C ASN A 79 -13.11 2.34 -1.11
N ALA A 80 -12.04 2.58 -1.88
CA ALA A 80 -10.82 1.78 -1.73
C ALA A 80 -10.14 2.06 -0.37
N ILE A 81 -10.11 1.03 0.46
CA ILE A 81 -9.32 0.96 1.70
C ILE A 81 -8.16 -0.02 1.50
N PRO A 82 -6.96 0.28 2.01
CA PRO A 82 -5.85 -0.65 1.95
C PRO A 82 -6.08 -1.76 2.97
N THR A 83 -5.97 -3.01 2.51
CA THR A 83 -6.19 -4.21 3.34
C THR A 83 -5.03 -5.18 3.26
N ILE A 84 -4.11 -5.01 2.30
CA ILE A 84 -3.04 -5.96 2.02
C ILE A 84 -1.72 -5.42 2.57
N GLY A 85 -1.33 -5.87 3.77
CA GLY A 85 0.01 -5.64 4.33
C GLY A 85 0.96 -6.79 3.97
N GLU A 86 2.21 -6.50 3.62
CA GLU A 86 3.23 -7.54 3.36
C GLU A 86 3.79 -8.18 4.65
N SER A 87 3.11 -8.02 5.79
CA SER A 87 3.54 -8.57 7.08
C SER A 87 3.20 -10.04 7.32
N GLN A 88 2.74 -10.79 6.31
CA GLN A 88 2.49 -12.23 6.46
C GLN A 88 3.77 -13.07 6.46
N VAL A 89 4.92 -12.50 6.08
CA VAL A 89 6.19 -13.24 6.06
C VAL A 89 6.77 -13.39 7.47
N THR A 90 6.64 -12.39 8.34
CA THR A 90 7.25 -12.46 9.69
C THR A 90 6.49 -13.42 10.62
N ILE A 91 5.17 -13.53 10.49
CA ILE A 91 4.38 -14.48 11.29
C ILE A 91 4.72 -15.92 10.89
N ILE A 92 4.80 -16.21 9.59
CA ILE A 92 5.14 -17.56 9.10
C ILE A 92 6.58 -17.95 9.48
N ILE A 93 7.55 -17.03 9.38
CA ILE A 93 8.94 -17.31 9.78
C ILE A 93 9.02 -17.57 11.29
N ASN A 94 8.30 -16.80 12.12
CA ASN A 94 8.35 -16.96 13.57
C ASN A 94 7.62 -18.25 14.03
N ILE A 95 6.49 -18.60 13.39
CA ILE A 95 5.82 -19.89 13.58
C ILE A 95 6.75 -21.04 13.21
N ASN A 96 7.35 -21.03 12.02
CA ASN A 96 8.27 -22.09 11.58
C ASN A 96 9.54 -22.21 12.44
N LYS A 97 9.92 -21.14 13.15
CA LYS A 97 11.04 -21.14 14.10
C LYS A 97 10.64 -21.60 15.51
N LEU A 98 9.36 -21.50 15.88
CA LEU A 98 8.82 -21.96 17.16
C LEU A 98 8.41 -23.44 17.14
N TYR A 99 8.15 -24.01 15.97
CA TYR A 99 7.84 -25.43 15.77
C TYR A 99 9.04 -26.24 15.21
N LYS A 100 10.27 -25.75 15.43
CA LYS A 100 11.51 -26.47 15.11
C LYS A 100 12.38 -26.62 16.36
#